data_AF-A0A423UPH8-F1
#
_entry.id   AF-A0A423UPH8-F1
#
_cell.length_a   1.000
_cell.length_b   1.000
_cell.length_c   1.000
_cell.angle_alpha   90.00
_cell.angle_beta   90.00
_cell.angle_gamma   90.00
#
_symmetry.space_group_name_H-M   'P 1'
#
loop_
_entity.id
_entity.type
_entity.pdbx_description
1 polymer ?
#
loop_
_entity_poly.entity_id
_entity_poly.type
_entity_poly.pdbx_seq_one_letter_code
_entity_poly.pdbx_strand_id
1 'polypeptide(L)' 'PAMSGKYERDGTPRPGKAPRTAPDPDRPEDLWKALDRGEDPTREA' A
#
# COMPACT_ATOMS: atom_id res chain seq x y z
N PRO A 1 -11.49 -10.69 -31.98
CA PRO A 1 -11.50 -11.17 -30.57
C PRO A 1 -11.26 -9.99 -29.61
N ALA A 2 -12.20 -9.72 -28.71
CA ALA A 2 -12.11 -8.58 -27.78
C ALA A 2 -11.14 -8.89 -26.63
N MET A 3 -10.10 -8.07 -26.48
CA MET A 3 -9.10 -8.09 -25.39
C MET A 3 -9.58 -7.29 -24.17
N SER A 4 -10.89 -7.20 -23.90
CA SER A 4 -11.43 -6.28 -22.88
C SER A 4 -12.43 -6.89 -21.91
N GLY A 5 -12.50 -8.22 -21.76
CA GLY A 5 -13.43 -8.82 -20.78
C GLY A 5 -12.91 -8.90 -19.35
N LYS A 6 -11.58 -8.95 -19.15
CA LYS A 6 -10.99 -9.29 -17.83
C LYS A 6 -10.93 -8.10 -16.86
N TYR A 7 -10.88 -6.87 -17.36
CA TYR A 7 -10.68 -5.68 -16.52
C TYR A 7 -11.98 -4.93 -16.20
N GLU A 8 -13.10 -5.29 -16.84
CA GLU A 8 -14.38 -4.57 -16.68
C GLU A 8 -15.16 -4.95 -15.41
N ARG A 9 -14.78 -6.01 -14.68
CA ARG A 9 -15.59 -6.53 -13.55
C ARG A 9 -14.86 -6.71 -12.21
N ASP A 10 -13.55 -6.51 -12.12
CA ASP A 10 -12.87 -6.59 -10.81
C ASP A 10 -12.98 -5.29 -9.98
N GLY A 11 -14.10 -4.57 -10.12
CA GLY A 11 -14.52 -3.46 -9.26
C GLY A 11 -14.99 -3.90 -7.86
N THR A 12 -14.61 -5.10 -7.43
CA THR A 12 -14.89 -5.55 -6.06
C THR A 12 -13.91 -4.84 -5.14
N PRO A 13 -14.35 -4.01 -4.17
CA PRO A 13 -13.44 -3.42 -3.20
C PRO A 13 -12.75 -4.56 -2.45
N ARG A 14 -11.46 -4.77 -2.73
CA ARG A 14 -10.65 -5.68 -1.93
C ARG A 14 -10.64 -5.12 -0.51
N PRO A 15 -10.94 -5.91 0.53
CA PRO A 15 -10.97 -5.39 1.89
C PRO A 15 -9.63 -4.70 2.16
N GLY A 16 -9.69 -3.39 2.37
CA GLY A 16 -8.53 -2.57 2.66
C GLY A 16 -7.80 -3.18 3.83
N LYS A 17 -6.50 -3.43 3.66
CA LYS A 17 -5.64 -3.97 4.72
C LYS A 17 -5.85 -3.08 5.95
N ALA A 18 -6.33 -3.67 7.05
CA ALA A 18 -6.58 -2.97 8.31
C ALA A 18 -5.40 -2.03 8.64
N PRO A 19 -5.66 -0.84 9.24
CA PRO A 19 -4.59 0.09 9.57
C PRO A 19 -3.64 -0.63 10.52
N ARG A 20 -2.47 -1.02 9.98
CA ARG A 20 -1.40 -1.58 10.78
C ARG A 20 -0.84 -0.42 11.59
N THR A 21 -0.60 -0.73 12.87
CA THR A 21 0.33 -0.10 13.80
C THR A 21 1.43 0.71 13.11
N ALA A 22 1.86 1.79 13.78
CA ALA A 22 2.92 2.71 13.38
C ALA A 22 4.01 2.03 12.50
N PRO A 23 4.47 2.71 11.44
CA PRO A 23 5.40 2.14 10.48
C PRO A 23 6.64 1.61 11.20
N ASP A 24 6.89 0.31 11.02
CA ASP A 24 8.05 -0.36 11.58
C ASP A 24 9.31 0.03 10.78
N PRO A 25 10.31 0.70 11.38
CA PRO A 25 11.52 1.11 10.69
C PRO A 25 12.40 -0.07 10.25
N ASP A 26 12.26 -1.25 10.87
CA ASP A 26 13.00 -2.47 10.49
C ASP A 26 12.40 -3.17 9.26
N ARG A 27 11.21 -2.74 8.83
CA ARG A 27 10.52 -3.31 7.68
C ARG A 27 10.76 -2.45 6.44
N PRO A 28 11.49 -2.96 5.43
CA PRO A 28 11.80 -2.17 4.23
C PRO A 28 10.54 -1.72 3.49
N GLU A 29 9.45 -2.51 3.48
CA GLU A 29 8.23 -2.06 2.80
C GLU A 29 7.50 -0.91 3.50
N ASP A 30 7.75 -0.66 4.78
CA ASP A 30 7.11 0.43 5.51
C ASP A 30 7.96 1.72 5.44
N LEU A 31 9.29 1.62 5.33
CA LEU A 31 10.19 2.73 4.97
C LEU A 31 9.80 3.38 3.62
N TRP A 32 9.59 2.57 2.58
CA TRP A 32 9.26 3.09 1.25
C TRP A 32 7.84 3.67 1.19
N LYS A 33 6.91 3.16 2.01
CA LYS A 33 5.56 3.74 2.15
C LYS A 33 5.57 5.06 2.92
N ALA A 34 6.42 5.20 3.93
CA ALA A 34 6.61 6.46 4.63
C ALA A 34 7.15 7.52 3.66
N LEU A 35 8.15 7.17 2.85
CA LEU A 35 8.69 8.03 1.80
C LEU A 35 7.63 8.46 0.76
N ASP A 36 6.78 7.53 0.33
CA ASP A 36 5.67 7.84 -0.60
C ASP A 36 4.60 8.76 0.02
N ARG A 37 4.41 8.70 1.34
CA ARG A 37 3.51 9.58 2.09
C ARG A 37 4.15 10.93 2.47
N GLY A 38 5.47 11.07 2.33
CA GLY A 38 6.21 12.23 2.81
C GLY A 38 6.38 12.28 4.34
N GLU A 39 6.13 11.16 5.03
CA GLU A 39 6.51 10.99 6.43
C GLU A 39 8.01 10.69 6.49
N ASP A 40 8.73 11.33 7.42
CA ASP A 40 10.16 11.12 7.60
C ASP A 40 10.40 9.83 8.41
N PRO A 41 10.88 8.74 7.77
CA PRO A 41 11.03 7.45 8.44
C PRO A 41 12.18 7.46 9.48
N THR A 42 12.99 8.52 9.54
CA THR A 42 14.09 8.63 10.51
C THR A 42 13.67 9.21 11.86
N ARG A 43 12.43 9.69 12.00
CA ARG A 43 11.96 10.27 13.26
C ARG A 43 11.50 9.25 14.30
N GLU A 44 11.23 8.01 13.91
CA GLU A 44 10.79 6.94 14.81
C GLU A 44 11.83 5.81 14.95
N ALA A 45 13.04 5.98 14.39
CA ALA A 45 14.19 5.08 14.53
C ALA A 45 14.99 5.36 15.82
#